data_AF-A0A3Q7MLZ8-F1
#
_entry.id   AF-A0A3Q7MLZ8-F1
#
_cell.length_a   1.000
_cell.length_b   1.000
_cell.length_c   1.000
_cell.angle_alpha   90.00
_cell.angle_beta   90.00
_cell.angle_gamma   90.00
#
_symmetry.space_group_name_H-M   'P 1'
#
loop_
_entity.id
_entity.type
_entity.pdbx_description
1 polymer ?
#
loop_
_entity_poly.entity_id
_entity_poly.type
_entity_poly.pdbx_seq_one_letter_code
_entity_poly.pdbx_strand_id
1 'polypeptide(L)'
;MVRAPCWLLLLLPPVLCVSETALEPCEVDDEDFRCFCNFTDPEPEWSSAFQCVSAVEVEIHGGGRSLEQFLKGADTDPKQYADMVKALRLRRLTVASAQVPAVLVAAFLRALGYSRLKELTLQDLEVTGATPPPPREATGPALSTLSLRNVSWATGGAWLTELQQWLKPGLKVLNIAQAHSLAFSCAQLSTFPALTTLDLSDNPRLGERGLTAALCPHKFPALQALVLRNAGIETPNGVCLAMAVAGVQPHHLDLSHNSLRATAPGAPGCVWPKTLNSINLSFAGLEQVPKGLPARLSVLDLRCNKLNREPRPEELPKVSNLTLDGNPFLDPEGFNYQEDPMKSGVVPACAHSALAVGMSGTLVVFQRVGGFT
;
A
#
# COMPACT_ATOMS: atom_id res chain seq x y z
N MET A 1 43.38 -55.82 -14.39
CA MET A 1 44.75 -56.02 -13.91
C MET A 1 45.36 -54.66 -13.58
N VAL A 2 45.59 -54.41 -12.29
CA VAL A 2 46.71 -53.69 -11.65
C VAL A 2 47.49 -52.60 -12.43
N ARG A 3 47.49 -51.41 -11.80
CA ARG A 3 48.51 -50.31 -11.74
C ARG A 3 48.68 -49.31 -12.90
N ALA A 4 48.52 -48.04 -12.50
CA ALA A 4 48.91 -46.80 -13.19
C ALA A 4 50.45 -46.67 -13.35
N PRO A 5 50.95 -45.71 -14.17
CA PRO A 5 51.11 -44.34 -13.68
C PRO A 5 50.83 -43.20 -14.70
N CYS A 6 50.33 -42.11 -14.12
CA CYS A 6 50.59 -40.70 -14.41
C CYS A 6 51.63 -40.38 -15.52
N TRP A 7 51.29 -39.45 -16.43
CA TRP A 7 52.06 -38.21 -16.72
C TRP A 7 51.32 -37.39 -17.79
N LEU A 8 51.37 -36.07 -17.65
CA LEU A 8 50.84 -35.02 -18.55
C LEU A 8 49.33 -34.81 -18.53
N LEU A 9 48.88 -33.95 -17.61
CA LEU A 9 47.87 -32.89 -17.86
C LEU A 9 47.91 -31.90 -16.68
N LEU A 10 49.09 -31.32 -16.46
CA LEU A 10 49.22 -30.00 -15.84
C LEU A 10 49.05 -29.02 -17.00
N LEU A 11 47.96 -28.25 -17.01
CA LEU A 11 47.76 -26.94 -17.67
C LEU A 11 46.26 -26.69 -17.95
N LEU A 12 45.44 -26.61 -16.90
CA LEU A 12 44.15 -25.90 -16.94
C LEU A 12 43.97 -25.19 -15.58
N PRO A 13 43.65 -23.88 -15.52
CA PRO A 13 43.45 -23.18 -14.27
C PRO A 13 42.23 -23.77 -13.53
N PRO A 14 42.18 -23.69 -12.18
CA PRO A 14 40.99 -24.10 -11.46
C PRO A 14 39.87 -23.16 -11.91
N VAL A 15 38.90 -23.71 -12.64
CA VAL A 15 37.59 -23.08 -12.73
C VAL A 15 37.14 -22.96 -11.30
N LEU A 16 37.08 -21.72 -10.82
CA LEU A 16 36.42 -21.35 -9.59
C LEU A 16 35.04 -22.01 -9.66
N CYS A 17 34.86 -23.10 -8.91
CA CYS A 17 33.57 -23.37 -8.30
C CYS A 17 33.31 -22.14 -7.43
N VAL A 18 32.69 -21.13 -8.04
CA VAL A 18 31.88 -20.18 -7.29
C VAL A 18 30.79 -21.08 -6.73
N SER A 19 31.01 -21.55 -5.50
CA SER A 19 29.91 -21.98 -4.66
C SER A 19 28.89 -20.85 -4.80
N GLU A 20 27.69 -21.15 -5.27
CA GLU A 20 26.55 -20.33 -4.88
C GLU A 20 26.69 -20.22 -3.35
N THR A 21 27.10 -19.05 -2.89
CA THR A 21 26.99 -18.73 -1.48
C THR A 21 25.49 -18.84 -1.24
N ALA A 22 25.08 -19.92 -0.57
CA ALA A 22 23.71 -20.03 -0.11
C ALA A 22 23.43 -18.74 0.65
N LEU A 23 22.64 -17.87 0.05
CA LEU A 23 22.27 -16.59 0.65
C LEU A 23 21.62 -16.95 1.98
N GLU A 24 22.12 -16.40 3.08
CA GLU A 24 21.48 -16.64 4.37
C GLU A 24 20.02 -16.13 4.26
N PRO A 25 19.03 -16.85 4.83
CA PRO A 25 17.64 -16.50 4.57
C PRO A 25 17.27 -15.10 5.07
N CYS A 26 18.05 -14.53 5.99
CA CYS A 26 17.90 -13.16 6.46
C CYS A 26 19.21 -12.39 6.28
N GLU A 27 19.11 -11.16 5.82
CA GLU A 27 20.22 -10.24 5.65
C GLU A 27 19.90 -8.92 6.35
N VAL A 28 20.84 -8.43 7.16
CA VAL A 28 20.77 -7.12 7.80
C VAL A 28 21.67 -6.17 7.01
N ASP A 29 21.19 -4.96 6.75
CA ASP A 29 22.01 -3.93 6.10
C ASP A 29 23.19 -3.48 6.99
N ASP A 30 24.18 -2.83 6.36
CA ASP A 30 25.42 -2.41 7.02
C ASP A 30 25.20 -1.44 8.20
N GLU A 31 24.01 -0.81 8.30
CA GLU A 31 23.65 0.15 9.35
C GLU A 31 22.81 -0.47 10.48
N ASP A 32 22.57 -1.79 10.46
CA ASP A 32 21.64 -2.48 11.37
C ASP A 32 20.24 -1.84 11.40
N PHE A 33 19.82 -1.26 10.29
CA PHE A 33 18.57 -0.52 10.15
C PHE A 33 17.47 -1.38 9.55
N ARG A 34 17.73 -2.00 8.40
CA ARG A 34 16.78 -2.85 7.67
C ARG A 34 17.25 -4.30 7.65
N CYS A 35 16.35 -5.21 8.01
CA CYS A 35 16.52 -6.64 7.84
C CYS A 35 15.53 -7.17 6.82
N PHE A 36 16.00 -7.93 5.85
CA PHE A 36 15.17 -8.61 4.87
C PHE A 36 15.33 -10.12 5.03
N CYS A 37 14.22 -10.82 5.23
CA CYS A 37 14.16 -12.27 5.33
C CYS A 37 13.35 -12.85 4.18
N ASN A 38 13.96 -13.75 3.41
CA ASN A 38 13.33 -14.53 2.38
C ASN A 38 13.35 -16.03 2.70
N PHE A 39 12.19 -16.54 3.11
CA PHE A 39 11.99 -17.94 3.41
C PHE A 39 11.34 -18.67 2.23
N THR A 40 11.89 -18.56 1.03
CA THR A 40 11.41 -19.29 -0.17
C THR A 40 11.95 -20.70 -0.29
N ASP A 41 13.02 -21.04 0.41
CA ASP A 41 13.66 -22.37 0.32
C ASP A 41 12.72 -23.50 0.77
N PRO A 42 12.82 -24.71 0.18
CA PRO A 42 11.94 -25.83 0.54
C PRO A 42 11.90 -26.11 2.04
N GLU A 43 13.07 -26.09 2.70
CA GLU A 43 13.25 -26.24 4.15
C GLU A 43 13.95 -24.98 4.70
N PRO A 44 13.19 -23.92 5.04
CA PRO A 44 13.76 -22.64 5.40
C PRO A 44 14.26 -22.63 6.85
N GLU A 45 15.44 -22.07 7.06
CA GLU A 45 16.05 -21.86 8.38
C GLU A 45 15.47 -20.62 9.07
N TRP A 46 14.28 -20.76 9.67
CA TRP A 46 13.59 -19.67 10.39
C TRP A 46 14.39 -19.05 11.54
N SER A 47 15.36 -19.78 12.07
CA SER A 47 16.28 -19.33 13.12
C SER A 47 17.11 -18.12 12.69
N SER A 48 17.37 -17.96 11.38
CA SER A 48 18.04 -16.78 10.82
C SER A 48 17.31 -15.46 11.12
N ALA A 49 16.00 -15.49 11.42
CA ALA A 49 15.25 -14.30 11.84
C ALA A 49 15.80 -13.64 13.11
N PHE A 50 16.57 -14.37 13.95
CA PHE A 50 17.24 -13.79 15.11
C PHE A 50 18.33 -12.78 14.74
N GLN A 51 18.83 -12.79 13.49
CA GLN A 51 19.75 -11.76 13.01
C GLN A 51 19.08 -10.38 12.96
N CYS A 52 17.76 -10.33 12.71
CA CYS A 52 17.00 -9.08 12.62
C CYS A 52 16.73 -8.38 13.98
N VAL A 53 17.23 -8.90 15.10
CA VAL A 53 16.88 -8.39 16.45
C VAL A 53 17.31 -6.94 16.67
N SER A 54 18.41 -6.50 16.03
CA SER A 54 18.91 -5.12 16.07
C SER A 54 18.14 -4.15 15.16
N ALA A 55 17.44 -4.68 14.15
CA ALA A 55 16.85 -3.89 13.08
C ALA A 55 15.63 -3.06 13.50
N VAL A 56 15.46 -1.91 12.84
CA VAL A 56 14.33 -1.01 13.02
C VAL A 56 13.20 -1.36 12.05
N GLU A 57 13.56 -1.80 10.86
CA GLU A 57 12.67 -2.20 9.78
C GLU A 57 12.93 -3.67 9.42
N VAL A 58 11.88 -4.48 9.43
CA VAL A 58 11.99 -5.91 9.14
C VAL A 58 10.97 -6.29 8.08
N GLU A 59 11.41 -7.00 7.06
CA GLU A 59 10.57 -7.57 6.02
C GLU A 59 10.71 -9.09 6.01
N ILE A 60 9.60 -9.81 6.11
CA ILE A 60 9.58 -11.27 6.17
C ILE A 60 8.72 -11.80 5.02
N HIS A 61 9.34 -12.54 4.11
CA HIS A 61 8.69 -13.14 2.95
C HIS A 61 8.61 -14.66 3.13
N GLY A 62 7.40 -15.21 3.18
CA GLY A 62 7.17 -16.64 3.41
C GLY A 62 7.26 -17.53 2.16
N GLY A 63 7.45 -16.96 0.97
CA GLY A 63 7.52 -17.71 -0.29
C GLY A 63 6.23 -18.40 -0.73
N GLY A 64 5.08 -17.97 -0.24
CA GLY A 64 3.75 -18.50 -0.57
C GLY A 64 3.37 -19.78 0.18
N ARG A 65 4.21 -20.27 1.09
CA ARG A 65 3.95 -21.51 1.84
C ARG A 65 2.86 -21.34 2.90
N SER A 66 2.29 -22.47 3.32
CA SER A 66 1.40 -22.53 4.49
C SER A 66 2.19 -22.49 5.80
N LEU A 67 1.77 -21.63 6.72
CA LEU A 67 2.36 -21.48 8.05
C LEU A 67 1.65 -22.34 9.12
N GLU A 68 0.80 -23.29 8.73
CA GLU A 68 0.10 -24.19 9.65
C GLU A 68 1.01 -24.98 10.59
N GLN A 69 2.26 -25.25 10.18
CA GLN A 69 3.27 -25.89 11.01
C GLN A 69 3.52 -25.14 12.34
N PHE A 70 3.24 -23.83 12.38
CA PHE A 70 3.45 -22.99 13.56
C PHE A 70 2.24 -22.94 14.51
N LEU A 71 1.13 -23.63 14.21
CA LEU A 71 -0.08 -23.61 15.05
C LEU A 71 0.19 -24.01 16.50
N LYS A 72 1.12 -24.94 16.74
CA LYS A 72 1.51 -25.35 18.11
C LYS A 72 2.06 -24.19 18.94
N GLY A 73 2.68 -23.20 18.30
CA GLY A 73 3.20 -22.00 18.95
C GLY A 73 2.14 -20.96 19.29
N ALA A 74 0.95 -21.02 18.68
CA ALA A 74 -0.08 -20.00 18.81
C ALA A 74 -0.67 -19.89 20.24
N ASP A 75 -0.69 -21.00 20.98
CA ASP A 75 -1.21 -21.06 22.36
C ASP A 75 -0.19 -20.60 23.42
N THR A 76 1.04 -20.30 23.02
CA THR A 76 2.10 -19.85 23.94
C THR A 76 1.74 -18.49 24.52
N ASP A 77 1.87 -18.32 25.85
CA ASP A 77 1.59 -17.02 26.47
C ASP A 77 2.73 -16.02 26.15
N PRO A 78 2.47 -14.96 25.36
CA PRO A 78 3.50 -14.00 24.98
C PRO A 78 4.07 -13.21 26.16
N LYS A 79 3.41 -13.23 27.35
CA LYS A 79 3.96 -12.64 28.58
C LYS A 79 5.36 -13.19 28.92
N GLN A 80 5.65 -14.45 28.58
CA GLN A 80 6.95 -15.08 28.85
C GLN A 80 8.11 -14.40 28.10
N TYR A 81 7.84 -13.79 26.94
CA TYR A 81 8.85 -13.14 26.09
C TYR A 81 8.64 -11.62 26.01
N ALA A 82 7.77 -11.05 26.84
CA ALA A 82 7.38 -9.65 26.76
C ALA A 82 8.56 -8.69 26.87
N ASP A 83 9.50 -8.94 27.78
CA ASP A 83 10.68 -8.09 27.97
C ASP A 83 11.63 -8.13 26.75
N MET A 84 11.77 -9.31 26.13
CA MET A 84 12.54 -9.48 24.90
C MET A 84 11.90 -8.72 23.74
N VAL A 85 10.59 -8.90 23.53
CA VAL A 85 9.83 -8.23 22.47
C VAL A 85 9.81 -6.70 22.67
N LYS A 86 9.77 -6.25 23.92
CA LYS A 86 9.82 -4.82 24.29
C LYS A 86 11.20 -4.19 24.06
N ALA A 87 12.26 -4.99 24.13
CA ALA A 87 13.64 -4.55 23.88
C ALA A 87 13.95 -4.40 22.39
N LEU A 88 13.19 -5.05 21.50
CA LEU A 88 13.35 -4.91 20.06
C LEU A 88 13.25 -3.45 19.61
N ARG A 89 14.12 -3.06 18.67
CA ARG A 89 14.11 -1.73 18.04
C ARG A 89 13.04 -1.59 16.96
N LEU A 90 12.41 -2.70 16.58
CA LEU A 90 11.39 -2.82 15.55
C LEU A 90 10.32 -1.71 15.62
N ARG A 91 10.23 -0.92 14.55
CA ARG A 91 9.22 0.13 14.33
C ARG A 91 8.35 -0.14 13.12
N ARG A 92 8.91 -0.78 12.09
CA ARG A 92 8.24 -1.08 10.83
C ARG A 92 8.40 -2.55 10.50
N LEU A 93 7.29 -3.22 10.24
CA LEU A 93 7.27 -4.63 9.94
C LEU A 93 6.42 -4.88 8.70
N THR A 94 7.00 -5.60 7.75
CA THR A 94 6.28 -6.16 6.59
C THR A 94 6.27 -7.68 6.69
N VAL A 95 5.10 -8.28 6.56
CA VAL A 95 4.94 -9.73 6.41
C VAL A 95 4.28 -9.99 5.07
N ALA A 96 4.96 -10.75 4.23
CA ALA A 96 4.57 -10.92 2.84
C ALA A 96 4.58 -12.38 2.38
N SER A 97 3.77 -12.65 1.34
CA SER A 97 3.82 -13.88 0.55
C SER A 97 3.71 -15.14 1.41
N ALA A 98 2.57 -15.36 2.06
CA ALA A 98 2.35 -16.56 2.88
C ALA A 98 0.86 -16.89 3.03
N GLN A 99 0.55 -18.16 3.22
CA GLN A 99 -0.76 -18.59 3.69
C GLN A 99 -0.72 -18.75 5.21
N VAL A 100 -1.53 -17.98 5.92
CA VAL A 100 -1.43 -17.82 7.38
C VAL A 100 -2.78 -18.11 8.05
N PRO A 101 -2.87 -19.14 8.91
CA PRO A 101 -4.03 -19.33 9.76
C PRO A 101 -4.38 -18.10 10.60
N ALA A 102 -5.65 -17.70 10.66
CA ALA A 102 -6.13 -16.53 11.39
C ALA A 102 -5.77 -16.56 12.88
N VAL A 103 -5.69 -17.76 13.47
CA VAL A 103 -5.23 -17.97 14.85
C VAL A 103 -3.79 -17.51 15.04
N LEU A 104 -2.91 -17.73 14.06
CA LEU A 104 -1.53 -17.25 14.09
C LEU A 104 -1.44 -15.75 13.91
N VAL A 105 -2.29 -15.15 13.07
CA VAL A 105 -2.39 -13.68 12.95
C VAL A 105 -2.77 -13.06 14.30
N ALA A 106 -3.78 -13.62 14.98
CA ALA A 106 -4.19 -13.18 16.32
C ALA A 106 -3.08 -13.33 17.36
N ALA A 107 -2.42 -14.49 17.43
CA ALA A 107 -1.30 -14.73 18.33
C ALA A 107 -0.14 -13.75 18.08
N PHE A 108 0.16 -13.49 16.81
CA PHE A 108 1.20 -12.56 16.39
C PHE A 108 0.88 -11.11 16.78
N LEU A 109 -0.33 -10.63 16.52
CA LEU A 109 -0.78 -9.30 16.95
C LEU A 109 -0.72 -9.17 18.48
N ARG A 110 -1.11 -10.21 19.22
CA ARG A 110 -0.99 -10.22 20.69
C ARG A 110 0.47 -10.08 21.15
N ALA A 111 1.40 -10.81 20.52
CA ALA A 111 2.83 -10.70 20.84
C ALA A 111 3.38 -9.31 20.51
N LEU A 112 3.04 -8.76 19.35
CA LEU A 112 3.42 -7.41 18.94
C LEU A 112 2.84 -6.32 19.83
N GLY A 113 1.81 -6.60 20.63
CA GLY A 113 1.29 -5.71 21.66
C GLY A 113 2.31 -5.27 22.72
N TYR A 114 3.33 -6.09 22.97
CA TYR A 114 4.45 -5.76 23.87
C TYR A 114 5.57 -4.97 23.18
N SER A 115 5.56 -4.98 21.85
CA SER A 115 6.58 -4.32 21.04
C SER A 115 6.35 -2.82 20.96
N ARG A 116 7.31 -2.18 20.30
CA ARG A 116 7.35 -0.75 20.03
C ARG A 116 6.94 -0.40 18.60
N LEU A 117 6.34 -1.36 17.90
CA LEU A 117 5.91 -1.29 16.51
C LEU A 117 4.95 -0.13 16.26
N LYS A 118 5.13 0.54 15.12
CA LYS A 118 4.31 1.68 14.67
C LYS A 118 3.65 1.42 13.33
N GLU A 119 4.32 0.69 12.45
CA GLU A 119 3.84 0.45 11.11
C GLU A 119 3.84 -1.05 10.83
N LEU A 120 2.69 -1.56 10.42
CA LEU A 120 2.52 -2.96 10.01
C LEU A 120 2.03 -2.99 8.57
N THR A 121 2.72 -3.76 7.73
CA THR A 121 2.32 -4.05 6.36
C THR A 121 2.08 -5.54 6.22
N LEU A 122 0.90 -5.93 5.76
CA LEU A 122 0.57 -7.30 5.37
C LEU A 122 0.37 -7.31 3.85
N GLN A 123 1.11 -8.17 3.16
CA GLN A 123 1.14 -8.16 1.71
C GLN A 123 1.06 -9.58 1.13
N ASP A 124 0.25 -9.78 0.09
CA ASP A 124 0.18 -11.07 -0.63
C ASP A 124 -0.06 -12.24 0.33
N LEU A 125 -0.99 -12.06 1.27
CA LEU A 125 -1.32 -13.05 2.31
C LEU A 125 -2.68 -13.69 2.07
N GLU A 126 -2.76 -15.00 2.30
CA GLU A 126 -4.03 -15.73 2.38
C GLU A 126 -4.32 -16.11 3.83
N VAL A 127 -5.28 -15.41 4.46
CA VAL A 127 -5.65 -15.67 5.85
C VAL A 127 -6.77 -16.71 5.92
N THR A 128 -6.44 -17.90 6.44
CA THR A 128 -7.34 -19.06 6.49
C THR A 128 -8.03 -19.21 7.85
N GLY A 129 -9.27 -19.68 7.87
CA GLY A 129 -10.05 -19.85 9.09
C GLY A 129 -10.58 -18.54 9.69
N ALA A 130 -11.19 -18.63 10.88
CA ALA A 130 -11.77 -17.48 11.57
C ALA A 130 -10.82 -16.96 12.66
N THR A 131 -10.78 -15.63 12.85
CA THR A 131 -9.98 -15.02 13.90
C THR A 131 -10.65 -15.26 15.25
N PRO A 132 -9.97 -15.83 16.25
CA PRO A 132 -10.55 -15.94 17.58
C PRO A 132 -10.75 -14.53 18.18
N PRO A 133 -11.77 -14.33 19.02
CA PRO A 133 -11.94 -13.06 19.74
C PRO A 133 -10.80 -12.87 20.75
N PRO A 134 -10.34 -11.63 20.99
CA PRO A 134 -9.26 -11.37 21.94
C PRO A 134 -9.71 -11.65 23.39
N PRO A 135 -8.83 -12.23 24.23
CA PRO A 135 -9.02 -12.25 25.68
C PRO A 135 -9.18 -10.84 26.25
N ARG A 136 -9.87 -10.70 27.39
CA ARG A 136 -10.16 -9.39 28.03
C ARG A 136 -8.91 -8.55 28.33
N GLU A 137 -7.78 -9.18 28.62
CA GLU A 137 -6.49 -8.53 28.91
C GLU A 137 -5.57 -8.42 27.69
N ALA A 138 -5.92 -9.04 26.56
CA ALA A 138 -5.03 -9.08 25.42
C ALA A 138 -4.93 -7.70 24.77
N THR A 139 -3.72 -7.15 24.74
CA THR A 139 -3.43 -5.92 24.02
C THR A 139 -2.76 -6.23 22.70
N GLY A 140 -3.31 -5.70 21.61
CA GLY A 140 -2.61 -5.65 20.33
C GLY A 140 -1.65 -4.47 20.21
N PRO A 141 -0.98 -4.31 19.05
CA PRO A 141 0.04 -3.28 18.84
C PRO A 141 -0.56 -1.86 18.79
N ALA A 142 0.25 -0.89 19.21
CA ALA A 142 -0.07 0.55 19.16
C ALA A 142 0.35 1.16 17.82
N LEU A 143 -0.27 0.70 16.73
CA LEU A 143 0.06 1.12 15.37
C LEU A 143 -0.37 2.57 15.09
N SER A 144 0.47 3.30 14.36
CA SER A 144 0.10 4.53 13.67
C SER A 144 -0.34 4.26 12.24
N THR A 145 0.26 3.27 11.58
CA THR A 145 -0.01 2.92 10.18
C THR A 145 -0.27 1.42 10.05
N LEU A 146 -1.33 1.07 9.33
CA LEU A 146 -1.61 -0.30 8.91
C LEU A 146 -1.80 -0.31 7.38
N SER A 147 -1.03 -1.12 6.68
CA SER A 147 -1.11 -1.29 5.24
C SER A 147 -1.44 -2.74 4.89
N LEU A 148 -2.45 -2.94 4.04
CA LEU A 148 -2.89 -4.24 3.58
C LEU A 148 -2.88 -4.21 2.05
N ARG A 149 -2.12 -5.10 1.42
CA ARG A 149 -2.06 -5.21 -0.05
C ARG A 149 -2.28 -6.65 -0.46
N ASN A 150 -3.31 -6.90 -1.28
CA ASN A 150 -3.61 -8.24 -1.78
C ASN A 150 -3.70 -9.28 -0.64
N VAL A 151 -4.48 -8.95 0.39
CA VAL A 151 -4.74 -9.85 1.52
C VAL A 151 -6.15 -10.41 1.41
N SER A 152 -6.28 -11.72 1.40
CA SER A 152 -7.56 -12.42 1.42
C SER A 152 -7.87 -12.95 2.82
N TRP A 153 -9.16 -12.99 3.16
CA TRP A 153 -9.64 -13.41 4.47
C TRP A 153 -10.82 -14.36 4.27
N ALA A 154 -10.84 -15.47 5.02
CA ALA A 154 -11.95 -16.43 4.96
C ALA A 154 -13.30 -15.83 5.40
N THR A 155 -13.29 -14.78 6.23
CA THR A 155 -14.49 -14.20 6.85
C THR A 155 -15.18 -13.14 5.98
N GLY A 156 -14.71 -12.93 4.74
CA GLY A 156 -15.34 -12.02 3.79
C GLY A 156 -15.49 -10.61 4.39
N GLY A 157 -16.65 -9.96 4.25
CA GLY A 157 -16.88 -8.58 4.70
C GLY A 157 -16.71 -8.31 6.22
N ALA A 158 -16.55 -9.34 7.04
CA ALA A 158 -16.32 -9.20 8.50
C ALA A 158 -14.84 -9.01 8.88
N TRP A 159 -13.90 -9.23 7.94
CA TRP A 159 -12.46 -9.28 8.23
C TRP A 159 -11.94 -8.03 8.97
N LEU A 160 -12.38 -6.83 8.57
CA LEU A 160 -11.89 -5.59 9.18
C LEU A 160 -12.39 -5.44 10.62
N THR A 161 -13.63 -5.87 10.89
CA THR A 161 -14.20 -5.89 12.24
C THR A 161 -13.43 -6.84 13.14
N GLU A 162 -13.10 -8.04 12.67
CA GLU A 162 -12.32 -9.01 13.44
C GLU A 162 -10.91 -8.49 13.71
N LEU A 163 -10.23 -7.98 12.68
CA LEU A 163 -8.89 -7.42 12.82
C LEU A 163 -8.87 -6.24 13.81
N GLN A 164 -9.88 -5.36 13.76
CA GLN A 164 -9.95 -4.20 14.64
C GLN A 164 -10.00 -4.57 16.13
N GLN A 165 -10.55 -5.73 16.50
CA GLN A 165 -10.56 -6.19 17.90
C GLN A 165 -9.15 -6.38 18.45
N TRP A 166 -8.18 -6.64 17.57
CA TRP A 166 -6.77 -6.85 17.90
C TRP A 166 -5.92 -5.59 17.73
N LEU A 167 -6.51 -4.41 17.51
CA LEU A 167 -5.80 -3.16 17.32
C LEU A 167 -6.11 -2.16 18.43
N LYS A 168 -5.10 -1.37 18.84
CA LYS A 168 -5.34 -0.22 19.71
C LYS A 168 -6.01 0.93 18.91
N PRO A 169 -6.80 1.80 19.55
CA PRO A 169 -7.60 2.82 18.86
C PRO A 169 -6.80 3.98 18.24
N GLY A 170 -5.47 3.99 18.38
CA GLY A 170 -4.58 5.09 17.96
C GLY A 170 -4.15 5.07 16.49
N LEU A 171 -4.76 4.22 15.65
CA LEU A 171 -4.44 4.11 14.23
C LEU A 171 -4.73 5.43 13.50
N LYS A 172 -3.75 5.95 12.76
CA LYS A 172 -3.84 7.23 12.03
C LYS A 172 -3.99 7.02 10.52
N VAL A 173 -3.30 6.03 9.98
CA VAL A 173 -3.28 5.73 8.54
C VAL A 173 -3.69 4.28 8.32
N LEU A 174 -4.67 4.08 7.44
CA LEU A 174 -5.13 2.78 7.00
C LEU A 174 -5.07 2.74 5.47
N ASN A 175 -4.21 1.86 4.94
CA ASN A 175 -4.05 1.65 3.51
C ASN A 175 -4.58 0.27 3.16
N ILE A 176 -5.49 0.18 2.20
CA ILE A 176 -6.07 -1.09 1.74
C ILE A 176 -6.03 -1.10 0.22
N ALA A 177 -5.20 -1.97 -0.36
CA ALA A 177 -4.98 -2.11 -1.78
C ALA A 177 -5.29 -3.54 -2.24
N GLN A 178 -5.85 -3.69 -3.43
CA GLN A 178 -6.15 -4.99 -4.05
C GLN A 178 -6.95 -5.92 -3.11
N ALA A 179 -7.89 -5.37 -2.35
CA ALA A 179 -8.70 -6.17 -1.44
C ALA A 179 -9.71 -7.02 -2.21
N HIS A 180 -9.92 -8.26 -1.76
CA HIS A 180 -10.93 -9.13 -2.34
C HIS A 180 -12.36 -8.61 -2.10
N SER A 181 -12.60 -7.99 -0.93
CA SER A 181 -13.87 -7.34 -0.60
C SER A 181 -13.65 -6.13 0.32
N LEU A 182 -14.29 -5.02 -0.05
CA LEU A 182 -14.38 -3.77 0.73
C LEU A 182 -15.83 -3.50 1.20
N ALA A 183 -16.72 -4.47 1.07
CA ALA A 183 -18.07 -4.40 1.61
C ALA A 183 -18.05 -4.74 3.10
N PHE A 184 -17.73 -3.75 3.93
CA PHE A 184 -17.56 -3.95 5.37
C PHE A 184 -18.89 -4.16 6.10
N SER A 185 -18.87 -4.99 7.14
CA SER A 185 -19.97 -5.13 8.10
C SER A 185 -20.07 -3.90 9.03
N CYS A 186 -20.48 -2.74 8.47
CA CYS A 186 -20.45 -1.44 9.15
C CYS A 186 -21.19 -1.37 10.50
N ALA A 187 -22.22 -2.21 10.69
CA ALA A 187 -22.95 -2.29 11.96
C ALA A 187 -22.06 -2.79 13.12
N GLN A 188 -21.13 -3.71 12.83
CA GLN A 188 -20.24 -4.32 13.82
C GLN A 188 -18.89 -3.61 13.92
N LEU A 189 -18.50 -2.88 12.87
CA LEU A 189 -17.25 -2.12 12.85
C LEU A 189 -17.26 -1.06 13.95
N SER A 190 -16.21 -0.99 14.75
CA SER A 190 -16.05 0.06 15.76
C SER A 190 -15.50 1.33 15.11
N THR A 191 -15.71 2.47 15.78
CA THR A 191 -15.19 3.75 15.29
C THR A 191 -13.66 3.76 15.32
N PHE A 192 -13.02 4.32 14.29
CA PHE A 192 -11.60 4.65 14.27
C PHE A 192 -11.41 6.11 14.68
N PRO A 193 -11.14 6.40 15.97
CA PRO A 193 -11.22 7.77 16.49
C PRO A 193 -10.06 8.66 16.02
N ALA A 194 -8.91 8.08 15.71
CA ALA A 194 -7.69 8.80 15.36
C ALA A 194 -7.31 8.72 13.87
N LEU A 195 -8.15 8.05 13.04
CA LEU A 195 -7.82 7.80 11.65
C LEU A 195 -7.94 9.09 10.83
N THR A 196 -6.80 9.61 10.40
CA THR A 196 -6.68 10.84 9.60
C THR A 196 -6.59 10.54 8.12
N THR A 197 -6.08 9.38 7.72
CA THR A 197 -5.90 9.00 6.32
C THR A 197 -6.49 7.62 6.07
N LEU A 198 -7.39 7.56 5.08
CA LEU A 198 -7.91 6.31 4.53
C LEU A 198 -7.52 6.25 3.06
N ASP A 199 -6.62 5.33 2.73
CA ASP A 199 -6.19 5.07 1.36
C ASP A 199 -6.80 3.75 0.88
N LEU A 200 -7.69 3.84 -0.11
CA LEU A 200 -8.31 2.71 -0.80
C LEU A 200 -7.83 2.64 -2.26
N SER A 201 -6.63 3.13 -2.54
CA SER A 201 -6.04 3.05 -3.87
C SER A 201 -5.81 1.61 -4.32
N ASP A 202 -5.69 1.41 -5.64
CA ASP A 202 -5.47 0.10 -6.28
C ASP A 202 -6.60 -0.91 -6.01
N ASN A 203 -7.84 -0.43 -5.93
CA ASN A 203 -9.04 -1.25 -5.88
C ASN A 203 -9.93 -0.96 -7.10
N PRO A 204 -9.55 -1.40 -8.31
CA PRO A 204 -10.23 -0.99 -9.56
C PRO A 204 -11.70 -1.43 -9.65
N ARG A 205 -12.14 -2.36 -8.79
CA ARG A 205 -13.54 -2.82 -8.70
C ARG A 205 -14.36 -2.11 -7.61
N LEU A 206 -13.79 -1.16 -6.87
CA LEU A 206 -14.49 -0.47 -5.79
C LEU A 206 -15.65 0.36 -6.34
N GLY A 207 -15.34 1.31 -7.23
CA GLY A 207 -16.32 2.23 -7.79
C GLY A 207 -17.10 3.03 -6.73
N GLU A 208 -18.07 3.82 -7.17
CA GLU A 208 -18.82 4.73 -6.28
C GLU A 208 -19.78 3.98 -5.33
N ARG A 209 -20.40 2.90 -5.83
CA ARG A 209 -21.28 2.03 -5.03
C ARG A 209 -20.51 1.26 -3.97
N GLY A 210 -19.37 0.67 -4.33
CA GLY A 210 -18.52 -0.02 -3.37
C GLY A 210 -17.91 0.97 -2.37
N LEU A 211 -17.55 2.19 -2.80
CA LEU A 211 -17.11 3.25 -1.89
C LEU A 211 -18.18 3.59 -0.84
N THR A 212 -19.45 3.63 -1.24
CA THR A 212 -20.57 3.87 -0.31
C THR A 212 -20.69 2.75 0.72
N ALA A 213 -20.39 1.50 0.35
CA ALA A 213 -20.35 0.36 1.27
C ALA A 213 -19.09 0.32 2.15
N ALA A 214 -17.96 0.84 1.66
CA ALA A 214 -16.69 0.89 2.38
C ALA A 214 -16.62 2.05 3.39
N LEU A 215 -17.21 3.21 3.05
CA LEU A 215 -17.28 4.37 3.95
C LEU A 215 -18.40 4.18 4.97
N CYS A 216 -18.13 3.37 5.99
CA CYS A 216 -19.09 3.12 7.06
C CYS A 216 -19.54 4.42 7.78
N PRO A 217 -20.85 4.67 7.90
CA PRO A 217 -21.38 5.89 8.50
C PRO A 217 -20.84 6.15 9.91
N HIS A 218 -20.31 7.36 10.11
CA HIS A 218 -19.77 7.84 11.39
C HIS A 218 -18.60 7.03 11.99
N LYS A 219 -18.00 6.10 11.25
CA LYS A 219 -16.86 5.29 11.75
C LYS A 219 -15.51 5.97 11.59
N PHE A 220 -15.42 7.05 10.80
CA PHE A 220 -14.17 7.77 10.52
C PHE A 220 -14.28 9.28 10.85
N PRO A 221 -14.51 9.64 12.13
CA PRO A 221 -14.83 11.03 12.52
C PRO A 221 -13.66 12.01 12.34
N ALA A 222 -12.41 11.54 12.38
CA ALA A 222 -11.22 12.38 12.30
C ALA A 222 -10.58 12.42 10.89
N LEU A 223 -11.28 11.89 9.87
CA LEU A 223 -10.73 11.72 8.54
C LEU A 223 -10.36 13.07 7.91
N GLN A 224 -9.09 13.23 7.52
CA GLN A 224 -8.54 14.42 6.88
C GLN A 224 -8.20 14.17 5.41
N ALA A 225 -7.75 12.98 5.04
CA ALA A 225 -7.41 12.61 3.68
C ALA A 225 -8.14 11.33 3.27
N LEU A 226 -8.84 11.40 2.13
CA LEU A 226 -9.41 10.24 1.46
C LEU A 226 -8.71 10.06 0.12
N VAL A 227 -8.09 8.90 -0.06
CA VAL A 227 -7.23 8.62 -1.21
C VAL A 227 -7.81 7.43 -1.97
N LEU A 228 -8.11 7.63 -3.26
CA LEU A 228 -8.88 6.70 -4.10
C LEU A 228 -8.22 6.56 -5.47
N ARG A 229 -6.89 6.41 -5.55
CA ARG A 229 -6.21 6.27 -6.84
C ARG A 229 -6.51 4.94 -7.49
N ASN A 230 -6.78 4.90 -8.79
CA ASN A 230 -7.07 3.63 -9.49
C ASN A 230 -8.13 2.76 -8.75
N ALA A 231 -9.20 3.40 -8.30
CA ALA A 231 -10.26 2.80 -7.49
C ALA A 231 -11.55 2.54 -8.29
N GLY A 232 -11.48 2.61 -9.62
CA GLY A 232 -12.63 2.44 -10.50
C GLY A 232 -13.69 3.54 -10.36
N ILE A 233 -13.29 4.73 -9.88
CA ILE A 233 -14.19 5.88 -9.79
C ILE A 233 -14.44 6.44 -11.19
N GLU A 234 -15.69 6.71 -11.52
CA GLU A 234 -16.05 7.30 -12.81
C GLU A 234 -16.32 8.80 -12.71
N THR A 235 -16.89 9.29 -11.61
CA THR A 235 -17.23 10.71 -11.46
C THR A 235 -16.89 11.27 -10.08
N PRO A 236 -16.39 12.52 -9.98
CA PRO A 236 -16.23 13.18 -8.67
C PRO A 236 -17.55 13.33 -7.90
N ASN A 237 -18.67 13.51 -8.62
CA ASN A 237 -19.99 13.67 -8.00
C ASN A 237 -20.46 12.40 -7.26
N GLY A 238 -20.20 11.21 -7.81
CA GLY A 238 -20.50 9.95 -7.12
C GLY A 238 -19.72 9.79 -5.81
N VAL A 239 -18.46 10.22 -5.79
CA VAL A 239 -17.64 10.26 -4.56
C VAL A 239 -18.21 11.25 -3.55
N CYS A 240 -18.61 12.43 -4.00
CA CYS A 240 -19.25 13.42 -3.13
C CYS A 240 -20.50 12.85 -2.44
N LEU A 241 -21.37 12.16 -3.19
CA LEU A 241 -22.57 11.53 -2.64
C LEU A 241 -22.23 10.43 -1.62
N ALA A 242 -21.25 9.58 -1.92
CA ALA A 242 -20.78 8.55 -0.99
C ALA A 242 -20.26 9.16 0.33
N MET A 243 -19.48 10.24 0.24
CA MET A 243 -18.99 10.96 1.42
C MET A 243 -20.13 11.59 2.24
N ALA A 244 -21.13 12.17 1.57
CA ALA A 244 -22.30 12.76 2.23
C ALA A 244 -23.11 11.71 3.00
N VAL A 245 -23.32 10.53 2.41
CA VAL A 245 -24.00 9.39 3.06
C VAL A 245 -23.22 8.89 4.27
N ALA A 246 -21.89 8.80 4.16
CA ALA A 246 -21.03 8.34 5.25
C ALA A 246 -20.83 9.40 6.37
N GLY A 247 -21.13 10.67 6.07
CA GLY A 247 -20.91 11.78 6.98
C GLY A 247 -19.43 12.12 7.19
N VAL A 248 -18.56 11.82 6.22
CA VAL A 248 -17.12 12.12 6.30
C VAL A 248 -16.82 13.53 5.79
N GLN A 249 -15.81 14.18 6.39
CA GLN A 249 -15.46 15.58 6.09
C GLN A 249 -13.93 15.76 5.85
N PRO A 250 -13.37 15.11 4.81
CA PRO A 250 -11.94 15.22 4.52
C PRO A 250 -11.56 16.63 4.02
N HIS A 251 -10.29 16.99 4.27
CA HIS A 251 -9.65 18.19 3.73
C HIS A 251 -9.06 17.93 2.34
N HIS A 252 -8.52 16.73 2.14
CA HIS A 252 -7.87 16.32 0.88
C HIS A 252 -8.59 15.11 0.28
N LEU A 253 -8.85 15.19 -1.03
CA LEU A 253 -9.39 14.09 -1.84
C LEU A 253 -8.48 13.83 -3.04
N ASP A 254 -7.97 12.61 -3.15
CA ASP A 254 -7.16 12.18 -4.29
C ASP A 254 -7.94 11.17 -5.14
N LEU A 255 -8.30 11.56 -6.37
CA LEU A 255 -8.96 10.73 -7.37
C LEU A 255 -8.05 10.47 -8.58
N SER A 256 -6.75 10.73 -8.47
CA SER A 256 -5.82 10.55 -9.59
C SER A 256 -5.80 9.10 -10.11
N HIS A 257 -5.37 8.90 -11.36
CA HIS A 257 -5.30 7.56 -11.97
C HIS A 257 -6.64 6.80 -12.05
N ASN A 258 -7.78 7.48 -11.99
CA ASN A 258 -9.07 6.89 -12.33
C ASN A 258 -9.47 7.27 -13.75
N SER A 259 -10.24 6.43 -14.44
CA SER A 259 -10.81 6.78 -15.75
C SER A 259 -12.04 7.67 -15.60
N LEU A 260 -11.82 8.93 -15.19
CA LEU A 260 -12.90 9.86 -14.88
C LEU A 260 -13.61 10.32 -16.15
N ARG A 261 -14.94 10.42 -16.06
CA ARG A 261 -15.83 10.88 -17.12
C ARG A 261 -16.42 12.23 -16.76
N ALA A 262 -16.82 12.97 -17.77
CA ALA A 262 -17.61 14.17 -17.59
C ALA A 262 -18.94 13.84 -16.89
N THR A 263 -19.32 14.66 -15.91
CA THR A 263 -20.62 14.56 -15.24
C THR A 263 -21.75 14.70 -16.27
N ALA A 264 -22.65 13.71 -16.32
CA ALA A 264 -23.78 13.70 -17.25
C ALA A 264 -24.73 14.90 -17.00
N PRO A 265 -25.36 15.46 -18.04
CA PRO A 265 -26.43 16.45 -17.88
C PRO A 265 -27.57 15.89 -17.02
N GLY A 266 -28.02 16.64 -16.02
CA GLY A 266 -29.09 16.21 -15.12
C GLY A 266 -28.66 15.28 -13.97
N ALA A 267 -27.35 15.05 -13.79
CA ALA A 267 -26.85 14.35 -12.61
C ALA A 267 -27.31 15.08 -11.32
N PRO A 268 -27.67 14.33 -10.25
CA PRO A 268 -28.09 14.93 -8.99
C PRO A 268 -26.93 15.77 -8.44
N GLY A 269 -27.25 17.00 -8.03
CA GLY A 269 -26.27 17.85 -7.36
C GLY A 269 -25.80 17.23 -6.05
N CYS A 270 -24.55 17.50 -5.67
CA CYS A 270 -24.00 17.08 -4.40
C CYS A 270 -23.48 18.28 -3.59
N VAL A 271 -23.64 18.20 -2.27
CA VAL A 271 -23.05 19.15 -1.34
C VAL A 271 -21.72 18.59 -0.86
N TRP A 272 -20.63 19.18 -1.35
CA TRP A 272 -19.28 18.79 -0.94
C TRP A 272 -19.03 19.06 0.56
N PRO A 273 -18.14 18.27 1.19
CA PRO A 273 -17.67 18.55 2.54
C PRO A 273 -17.15 19.98 2.69
N LYS A 274 -17.53 20.66 3.76
CA LYS A 274 -17.18 22.08 3.98
C LYS A 274 -15.68 22.28 4.26
N THR A 275 -15.02 21.25 4.76
CA THR A 275 -13.59 21.22 5.09
C THR A 275 -12.72 20.94 3.88
N LEU A 276 -13.30 20.49 2.75
CA LEU A 276 -12.55 20.09 1.57
C LEU A 276 -11.85 21.31 0.95
N ASN A 277 -10.53 21.22 0.86
CA ASN A 277 -9.68 22.31 0.39
C ASN A 277 -8.77 21.89 -0.78
N SER A 278 -8.59 20.60 -1.01
CA SER A 278 -7.67 20.07 -2.01
C SER A 278 -8.29 18.89 -2.74
N ILE A 279 -8.29 18.96 -4.07
CA ILE A 279 -8.70 17.84 -4.93
C ILE A 279 -7.60 17.57 -5.95
N ASN A 280 -7.21 16.30 -6.07
CA ASN A 280 -6.32 15.82 -7.13
C ASN A 280 -7.13 14.99 -8.15
N LEU A 281 -7.16 15.46 -9.41
CA LEU A 281 -7.80 14.81 -10.57
C LEU A 281 -6.77 14.54 -11.69
N SER A 282 -5.50 14.42 -11.33
CA SER A 282 -4.42 14.18 -12.30
C SER A 282 -4.45 12.77 -12.88
N PHE A 283 -3.85 12.59 -14.06
CA PHE A 283 -3.75 11.27 -14.73
C PHE A 283 -5.10 10.57 -14.90
N ALA A 284 -6.19 11.33 -15.04
CA ALA A 284 -7.54 10.80 -15.02
C ALA A 284 -8.18 10.64 -16.41
N GLY A 285 -7.44 11.00 -17.46
CA GLY A 285 -7.92 10.95 -18.84
C GLY A 285 -9.05 11.94 -19.15
N LEU A 286 -9.20 13.00 -18.34
CA LEU A 286 -10.27 13.98 -18.50
C LEU A 286 -10.10 14.78 -19.79
N GLU A 287 -11.12 14.78 -20.65
CA GLU A 287 -11.17 15.62 -21.86
C GLU A 287 -11.74 17.01 -21.59
N GLN A 288 -12.47 17.16 -20.47
CA GLN A 288 -13.04 18.41 -19.99
C GLN A 288 -13.07 18.43 -18.45
N VAL A 289 -13.10 19.62 -17.86
CA VAL A 289 -13.25 19.77 -16.41
C VAL A 289 -14.61 19.21 -15.97
N PRO A 290 -14.67 18.30 -14.97
CA PRO A 290 -15.92 17.77 -14.46
C PRO A 290 -16.83 18.87 -13.92
N LYS A 291 -18.13 18.80 -14.24
CA LYS A 291 -19.12 19.71 -13.66
C LYS A 291 -19.42 19.29 -12.22
N GLY A 292 -19.77 20.29 -11.40
CA GLY A 292 -20.20 20.05 -10.02
C GLY A 292 -19.05 19.93 -9.02
N LEU A 293 -17.86 20.44 -9.34
CA LEU A 293 -16.78 20.61 -8.35
C LEU A 293 -17.19 21.62 -7.25
N PRO A 294 -16.58 21.58 -6.05
CA PRO A 294 -16.86 22.54 -4.99
C PRO A 294 -16.57 23.96 -5.44
N ALA A 295 -17.38 24.94 -5.04
CA ALA A 295 -17.24 26.33 -5.53
C ALA A 295 -15.89 27.01 -5.19
N ARG A 296 -15.19 26.54 -4.15
CA ARG A 296 -13.89 27.06 -3.71
C ARG A 296 -12.96 25.92 -3.30
N LEU A 297 -11.69 26.03 -3.68
CA LEU A 297 -10.61 25.14 -3.27
C LEU A 297 -9.33 25.95 -3.02
N SER A 298 -8.43 25.43 -2.21
CA SER A 298 -7.06 25.96 -2.12
C SER A 298 -6.20 25.36 -3.24
N VAL A 299 -6.33 24.06 -3.49
CA VAL A 299 -5.55 23.32 -4.48
C VAL A 299 -6.47 22.51 -5.39
N LEU A 300 -6.28 22.64 -6.70
CA LEU A 300 -6.87 21.76 -7.71
C LEU A 300 -5.77 21.29 -8.66
N ASP A 301 -5.52 19.99 -8.67
CA ASP A 301 -4.57 19.37 -9.59
C ASP A 301 -5.31 18.71 -10.75
N LEU A 302 -5.07 19.19 -11.97
CA LEU A 302 -5.63 18.70 -13.22
C LEU A 302 -4.54 18.30 -14.22
N ARG A 303 -3.29 18.10 -13.75
CA ARG A 303 -2.15 17.77 -14.63
C ARG A 303 -2.35 16.44 -15.36
N CYS A 304 -1.68 16.30 -16.51
CA CYS A 304 -1.63 15.05 -17.28
C CYS A 304 -3.01 14.45 -17.58
N ASN A 305 -3.93 15.30 -18.03
CA ASN A 305 -5.22 14.92 -18.57
C ASN A 305 -5.22 15.11 -20.10
N LYS A 306 -6.39 15.00 -20.73
CA LYS A 306 -6.59 15.12 -22.18
C LYS A 306 -7.32 16.41 -22.54
N LEU A 307 -7.09 17.48 -21.79
CA LEU A 307 -7.74 18.77 -22.04
C LEU A 307 -7.20 19.37 -23.34
N ASN A 308 -8.04 19.52 -24.36
CA ASN A 308 -7.66 20.05 -25.68
C ASN A 308 -7.82 21.57 -25.81
N ARG A 309 -8.33 22.22 -24.77
CA ARG A 309 -8.39 23.69 -24.66
C ARG A 309 -8.18 24.09 -23.21
N GLU A 310 -7.77 25.34 -23.03
CA GLU A 310 -7.70 25.93 -21.70
C GLU A 310 -9.11 25.96 -21.06
N PRO A 311 -9.26 25.52 -19.80
CA PRO A 311 -10.53 25.62 -19.08
C PRO A 311 -10.97 27.07 -18.88
N ARG A 312 -12.25 27.34 -19.08
CA ARG A 312 -12.77 28.69 -18.86
C ARG A 312 -12.93 29.01 -17.38
N PRO A 313 -12.88 30.28 -16.95
CA PRO A 313 -13.09 30.65 -15.55
C PRO A 313 -14.40 30.14 -14.94
N GLU A 314 -15.47 30.01 -15.74
CA GLU A 314 -16.77 29.51 -15.29
C GLU A 314 -16.81 27.99 -15.13
N GLU A 315 -15.86 27.26 -15.73
CA GLU A 315 -15.73 25.80 -15.64
C GLU A 315 -14.90 25.38 -14.43
N LEU A 316 -14.14 26.32 -13.87
CA LEU A 316 -13.26 26.09 -12.73
C LEU A 316 -13.86 26.62 -11.43
N PRO A 317 -13.56 25.97 -10.30
CA PRO A 317 -13.84 26.55 -9.00
C PRO A 317 -12.90 27.73 -8.72
N LYS A 318 -13.25 28.59 -7.76
CA LYS A 318 -12.28 29.59 -7.27
C LYS A 318 -11.15 28.86 -6.55
N VAL A 319 -9.96 28.90 -7.13
CA VAL A 319 -8.80 28.14 -6.67
C VAL A 319 -7.58 29.04 -6.49
N SER A 320 -6.76 28.77 -5.46
CA SER A 320 -5.52 29.51 -5.20
C SER A 320 -4.32 28.93 -5.94
N ASN A 321 -4.23 27.60 -5.99
CA ASN A 321 -3.19 26.86 -6.70
C ASN A 321 -3.83 25.86 -7.68
N LEU A 322 -3.66 26.13 -8.97
CA LEU A 322 -4.17 25.31 -10.06
C LEU A 322 -2.99 24.72 -10.84
N THR A 323 -2.96 23.41 -11.01
CA THR A 323 -1.93 22.74 -11.81
C THR A 323 -2.55 22.12 -13.07
N LEU A 324 -2.01 22.46 -14.24
CA LEU A 324 -2.52 22.02 -15.55
C LEU A 324 -1.44 21.38 -16.44
N ASP A 325 -0.21 21.23 -15.94
CA ASP A 325 0.92 20.76 -16.73
C ASP A 325 0.66 19.41 -17.42
N GLY A 326 1.24 19.22 -18.62
CA GLY A 326 1.10 17.97 -19.37
C GLY A 326 -0.26 17.74 -20.02
N ASN A 327 -1.15 18.75 -20.03
CA ASN A 327 -2.35 18.72 -20.87
C ASN A 327 -2.03 19.18 -22.30
N PRO A 328 -2.68 18.59 -23.33
CA PRO A 328 -2.46 18.93 -24.73
C PRO A 328 -2.53 20.40 -25.12
N PHE A 329 -3.42 21.18 -24.49
CA PHE A 329 -3.59 22.58 -24.86
C PHE A 329 -2.36 23.46 -24.52
N LEU A 330 -1.47 23.00 -23.63
CA LEU A 330 -0.24 23.72 -23.26
C LEU A 330 0.94 23.40 -24.19
N ASP A 331 0.96 22.20 -24.76
CA ASP A 331 1.97 21.77 -25.73
C ASP A 331 1.33 20.85 -26.79
N PRO A 332 0.70 21.43 -27.83
CA PRO A 332 0.01 20.67 -28.87
C PRO A 332 0.99 19.89 -29.78
N GLU A 333 2.27 20.26 -29.84
CA GLU A 333 3.31 19.55 -30.59
C GLU A 333 3.91 18.38 -29.78
N GLY A 334 3.77 18.41 -28.45
CA GLY A 334 4.15 17.37 -27.50
C GLY A 334 3.56 15.98 -27.78
N PHE A 335 2.39 15.91 -28.43
CA PHE A 335 1.73 14.65 -28.80
C PHE A 335 2.54 13.78 -29.76
N ASN A 336 3.35 14.38 -30.64
CA ASN A 336 4.17 13.64 -31.60
C ASN A 336 5.37 12.92 -30.95
N TYR A 337 5.73 13.26 -29.72
CA TYR A 337 6.85 12.65 -29.00
C TYR A 337 6.43 11.41 -28.18
N GLN A 338 5.13 11.18 -28.01
CA GLN A 338 4.62 10.05 -27.23
C GLN A 338 4.55 8.75 -28.04
N GLU A 339 4.71 8.82 -29.37
CA GLU A 339 4.78 7.66 -30.27
C GLU A 339 6.21 7.18 -30.58
N ASP A 340 7.26 7.97 -30.30
CA ASP A 340 8.66 7.61 -30.63
C ASP A 340 9.65 8.07 -29.53
N PRO A 341 9.78 7.30 -28.42
CA PRO A 341 10.53 7.71 -27.23
C PRO A 341 12.05 7.80 -27.42
N MET A 342 12.58 7.50 -28.62
CA MET A 342 14.02 7.60 -28.93
C MET A 342 14.44 8.91 -29.62
N LYS A 343 13.51 9.80 -29.98
CA LYS A 343 13.84 10.98 -30.83
C LYS A 343 14.02 12.31 -30.11
N SER A 344 13.79 12.42 -28.81
CA SER A 344 13.96 13.70 -28.10
C SER A 344 14.47 13.48 -26.68
N GLY A 345 15.58 14.14 -26.34
CA GLY A 345 16.13 14.17 -24.97
C GLY A 345 15.31 15.01 -23.99
N VAL A 346 14.08 15.38 -24.35
CA VAL A 346 13.13 16.11 -23.50
C VAL A 346 12.24 15.11 -22.80
N VAL A 347 12.31 15.06 -21.47
CA VAL A 347 11.43 14.20 -20.66
C VAL A 347 10.02 14.82 -20.66
N PRO A 348 8.97 14.12 -21.14
CA PRO A 348 7.61 14.65 -21.11
C PRO A 348 7.17 14.97 -19.68
N ALA A 349 6.38 16.03 -19.49
CA ALA A 349 5.84 16.42 -18.17
C ALA A 349 5.13 15.28 -17.42
N CYS A 350 4.60 14.30 -18.16
CA CYS A 350 3.89 13.15 -17.63
C CYS A 350 4.73 11.87 -17.49
N ALA A 351 6.00 11.87 -17.95
CA ALA A 351 6.86 10.69 -17.94
C ALA A 351 7.42 10.35 -16.55
N HIS A 352 7.49 11.31 -15.62
CA HIS A 352 7.98 11.07 -14.27
C HIS A 352 6.99 10.35 -13.35
N SER A 353 5.69 10.29 -13.70
CA SER A 353 4.64 9.82 -12.79
C SER A 353 4.09 8.43 -13.10
N ALA A 354 4.38 7.84 -14.26
CA ALA A 354 4.01 6.46 -14.56
C ALA A 354 4.73 5.44 -13.65
N LEU A 355 5.88 5.81 -13.09
CA LEU A 355 6.68 4.98 -12.17
C LEU A 355 6.16 5.00 -10.73
N ALA A 356 5.26 5.92 -10.36
CA ALA A 356 4.68 5.98 -9.02
C ALA A 356 3.55 4.94 -8.80
N VAL A 357 3.15 4.23 -9.86
CA VAL A 357 2.10 3.18 -9.83
C VAL A 357 2.63 1.83 -9.31
N GLY A 358 3.91 1.74 -8.92
CA GLY A 358 4.48 0.45 -8.50
C GLY A 358 5.65 0.45 -7.52
N MET A 359 6.17 1.59 -7.07
CA MET A 359 7.32 1.59 -6.15
C MET A 359 7.16 2.59 -5.01
N SER A 360 6.55 2.13 -3.92
CA SER A 360 7.03 2.50 -2.58
C SER A 360 7.71 1.27 -1.99
N GLY A 361 8.97 1.08 -2.37
CA GLY A 361 9.83 -0.01 -1.92
C GLY A 361 11.04 -0.15 -2.84
N THR A 362 12.24 0.07 -2.29
CA THR A 362 13.58 -0.09 -2.89
C THR A 362 14.06 0.97 -3.90
N LEU A 363 14.85 1.92 -3.38
CA LEU A 363 15.86 2.66 -4.13
C LEU A 363 16.96 1.66 -4.55
N VAL A 364 16.97 1.22 -5.80
CA VAL A 364 18.16 0.59 -6.39
C VAL A 364 19.00 1.71 -6.99
N VAL A 365 20.11 2.01 -6.30
CA VAL A 365 21.16 2.92 -6.77
C VAL A 365 21.86 2.23 -7.94
N PHE A 366 21.56 2.62 -9.18
CA PHE A 366 22.46 2.33 -10.29
C PHE A 366 23.64 3.31 -10.23
N GLN A 367 24.75 2.83 -9.66
CA GLN A 367 26.03 3.49 -9.80
C GLN A 367 26.47 3.48 -11.27
N ARG A 368 26.64 4.69 -11.78
CA ARG A 368 27.30 5.06 -13.02
C ARG A 368 28.80 4.71 -12.87
N VAL A 369 29.27 3.68 -13.57
CA VAL A 369 30.71 3.48 -13.80
C VAL A 369 31.01 3.99 -15.20
N GLY A 370 31.61 5.16 -15.28
CA GLY A 370 32.43 5.56 -16.42
C GLY A 370 33.86 5.11 -16.18
N GLY A 371 34.54 4.60 -17.21
CA GLY A 371 35.99 4.42 -17.17
C GLY A 371 36.54 3.48 -18.25
N PHE A 372 37.11 4.10 -19.30
CA PHE A 372 38.30 3.68 -20.04
C PHE A 372 38.47 2.22 -20.50
N THR A 373 38.34 1.99 -21.82
CA THR A 373 39.47 1.86 -22.77
C THR A 373 38.98 2.08 -24.19
#